data_AF-A0A1Q7B4T0-F1
#
_entry.id   AF-A0A1Q7B4T0-F1
#
_cell.length_a   1.000
_cell.length_b   1.000
_cell.length_c   1.000
_cell.angle_alpha   90.00
_cell.angle_beta   90.00
_cell.angle_gamma   90.00
#
_symmetry.space_group_name_H-M   'P 1'
#
loop_
_entity.id
_entity.type
_entity.pdbx_description
1 polymer ?
#
loop_
_entity_poly.entity_id
_entity_poly.type
_entity_poly.pdbx_seq_one_letter_code
_entity_poly.pdbx_strand_id
1 'polypeptide(L)'
;MKKTDLRLESAKVKSENVEIIQSSKGDTELPVSVASIIAKSLFEKKVDDLNKIVGVDLRSAKPKDIDPEVLPTVAKLHFSNVRAVLDSKKIDSATL
;
A
#
# COMPACT_ATOMS: atom_id res chain seq x y z
N MET A 1 -8.82 22.56 9.11
CA MET A 1 -9.65 21.60 8.36
C MET A 1 -9.31 20.19 8.78
N LYS A 2 -10.31 19.34 9.01
CA LYS A 2 -10.09 17.91 9.25
C LYS A 2 -9.81 17.23 7.91
N LYS A 3 -9.02 16.15 7.90
CA LYS A 3 -8.65 15.42 6.65
C LYS A 3 -9.86 14.96 5.84
N THR A 4 -10.99 14.73 6.51
CA THR A 4 -12.23 14.27 5.88
C THR A 4 -12.91 15.36 5.05
N ASP A 5 -12.80 16.61 5.49
CA ASP A 5 -13.40 17.79 4.81
C ASP A 5 -12.79 17.93 3.39
N LEU A 6 -11.48 17.73 3.27
CA LEU A 6 -10.74 17.78 2.01
C LEU A 6 -11.16 16.70 1.00
N ARG A 7 -11.66 15.55 1.47
CA ARG A 7 -12.12 14.45 0.60
C ARG A 7 -13.52 14.69 0.05
N LEU A 8 -14.39 15.33 0.83
CA LEU A 8 -15.72 15.69 0.39
C LEU A 8 -15.67 16.83 -0.64
N GLU A 9 -14.83 17.84 -0.39
CA GLU A 9 -14.61 18.95 -1.32
C GLU A 9 -14.10 18.46 -2.69
N SER A 10 -13.12 17.56 -2.72
CA SER A 10 -12.60 17.01 -3.98
C SER A 10 -13.63 16.18 -4.75
N ALA A 11 -14.57 15.54 -4.05
CA ALA A 11 -15.69 14.83 -4.63
C ALA A 11 -16.87 15.74 -5.02
N LYS A 12 -16.77 17.06 -4.80
CA LYS A 12 -17.86 18.04 -4.98
C LYS A 12 -19.11 17.70 -4.16
N VAL A 13 -18.92 17.06 -3.01
CA VAL A 13 -19.98 16.70 -2.07
C VAL A 13 -20.06 17.77 -0.99
N LYS A 14 -21.22 18.39 -0.84
CA LYS A 14 -21.46 19.34 0.26
C LYS A 14 -21.54 18.56 1.57
N SER A 15 -20.73 18.94 2.56
CA SER A 15 -20.66 18.28 3.87
C SER A 15 -21.98 18.33 4.64
N GLU A 16 -22.81 19.35 4.43
CA GLU A 16 -24.15 19.48 5.01
C GLU A 16 -25.14 18.40 4.56
N ASN A 17 -24.85 17.69 3.45
CA ASN A 17 -25.74 16.68 2.87
C ASN A 17 -25.32 15.24 3.18
N VAL A 18 -24.28 15.04 3.99
CA VAL A 18 -23.69 13.71 4.21
C VAL A 18 -23.34 13.49 5.66
N GLU A 19 -23.83 12.39 6.21
CA GLU A 19 -23.39 11.85 7.48
C GLU A 19 -22.21 10.90 7.26
N ILE A 20 -21.11 11.10 8.00
CA ILE A 20 -19.94 10.22 7.96
C ILE A 20 -19.91 9.38 9.23
N ILE A 21 -20.13 8.09 9.07
CA ILE A 21 -20.04 7.11 10.15
C ILE A 21 -18.66 6.45 10.09
N GLN A 22 -17.94 6.48 11.19
CA GLN A 22 -16.64 5.82 11.36
C GLN A 22 -16.73 4.83 12.52
N SER A 23 -16.53 3.54 12.22
CA SER A 23 -16.57 2.47 13.20
C SER A 23 -15.41 1.50 12.99
N SER A 24 -15.07 0.75 14.04
CA SER A 24 -14.20 -0.43 13.91
C SER A 24 -15.00 -1.58 13.28
N LYS A 25 -14.32 -2.47 12.56
CA LYS A 25 -14.94 -3.60 11.84
C LYS A 25 -16.09 -3.17 10.91
N GLY A 26 -15.95 -2.01 10.26
CA GLY A 26 -16.98 -1.46 9.38
C GLY A 26 -17.32 -2.37 8.20
N ASP A 27 -16.48 -3.37 7.89
CA ASP A 27 -16.74 -4.41 6.89
C ASP A 27 -17.92 -5.34 7.22
N THR A 28 -18.58 -5.17 8.37
CA THR A 28 -19.90 -5.76 8.63
C THR A 28 -21.02 -5.08 7.85
N GLU A 29 -20.84 -3.82 7.46
CA GLU A 29 -21.79 -3.09 6.62
C GLU A 29 -21.61 -3.51 5.17
N LEU A 30 -22.67 -4.01 4.54
CA LEU A 30 -22.65 -4.50 3.15
C LEU A 30 -21.90 -3.58 2.16
N PRO A 31 -22.15 -2.25 2.11
CA PRO A 31 -21.41 -1.38 1.18
C PRO A 31 -19.91 -1.34 1.46
N VAL A 32 -19.49 -1.43 2.73
CA VAL A 32 -18.08 -1.46 3.12
C VAL A 32 -17.46 -2.82 2.81
N SER A 33 -18.20 -3.92 3.01
CA SER A 33 -17.76 -5.27 2.60
C SER A 33 -17.51 -5.32 1.08
N VAL A 34 -18.43 -4.79 0.28
CA VAL A 34 -18.30 -4.71 -1.18
C VAL A 34 -17.07 -3.88 -1.57
N ALA A 35 -16.89 -2.71 -0.97
CA ALA A 35 -15.70 -1.88 -1.21
C ALA A 35 -14.39 -2.63 -0.86
N SER A 36 -14.41 -3.40 0.24
CA SER A 36 -13.25 -4.18 0.69
C SER A 36 -12.90 -5.31 -0.29
N ILE A 37 -13.91 -6.01 -0.83
CA ILE A 37 -13.73 -7.04 -1.86
C ILE A 37 -13.11 -6.44 -3.13
N ILE A 38 -13.65 -5.30 -3.59
CA ILE A 38 -13.13 -4.60 -4.78
C ILE A 38 -11.68 -4.17 -4.54
N ALA A 39 -11.39 -3.55 -3.41
CA ALA A 39 -10.04 -3.12 -3.05
C ALA A 39 -9.05 -4.29 -2.99
N LYS A 40 -9.45 -5.41 -2.39
CA LYS A 40 -8.65 -6.64 -2.34
C LYS A 40 -8.40 -7.20 -3.73
N SER A 41 -9.42 -7.28 -4.59
CA SER A 41 -9.28 -7.76 -5.96
C SER A 41 -8.27 -6.91 -6.76
N LEU A 42 -8.36 -5.58 -6.67
CA LEU A 42 -7.43 -4.66 -7.31
C LEU A 42 -6.00 -4.80 -6.77
N PHE A 43 -5.87 -4.96 -5.45
CA PHE A 43 -4.58 -5.21 -4.81
C PHE A 43 -3.94 -6.50 -5.32
N GLU A 44 -4.67 -7.62 -5.31
CA GLU A 44 -4.16 -8.92 -5.77
C GLU A 44 -3.72 -8.87 -7.23
N LYS A 45 -4.53 -8.26 -8.11
CA LYS A 45 -4.17 -8.07 -9.51
C LYS A 45 -2.88 -7.27 -9.66
N LYS A 46 -2.71 -6.20 -8.88
CA LYS A 46 -1.51 -5.38 -8.95
C LYS A 46 -0.28 -6.12 -8.44
N VAL A 47 -0.42 -6.93 -7.39
CA VAL A 47 0.67 -7.80 -6.90
C VAL A 47 1.06 -8.82 -7.98
N ASP A 48 0.10 -9.42 -8.68
CA ASP A 48 0.40 -10.33 -9.80
C ASP A 48 1.17 -9.64 -10.93
N ASP A 49 0.79 -8.40 -11.26
CA ASP A 49 1.51 -7.62 -12.28
C ASP A 49 2.92 -7.26 -11.83
N LEU A 50 3.12 -6.95 -10.54
CA LEU A 50 4.46 -6.71 -10.00
C LEU A 50 5.30 -8.00 -9.97
N ASN A 51 4.73 -9.14 -9.55
CA ASN A 51 5.40 -10.44 -9.54
C ASN A 51 5.97 -10.79 -10.92
N LYS A 52 5.24 -10.50 -12.01
CA LYS A 52 5.71 -10.69 -13.39
C LYS A 52 6.94 -9.85 -13.74
N ILE A 53 7.04 -8.64 -13.18
CA ILE A 53 8.17 -7.72 -13.42
C ILE A 53 9.40 -8.17 -12.64
N VAL A 54 9.22 -8.61 -11.40
CA VAL A 54 10.32 -8.88 -10.46
C VAL A 54 10.75 -10.33 -10.39
N GLY A 55 9.96 -11.26 -10.94
CA GLY A 55 10.27 -12.69 -10.97
C GLY A 55 10.19 -13.40 -9.61
N VAL A 56 9.58 -12.78 -8.60
CA VAL A 56 9.41 -13.33 -7.25
C VAL A 56 7.96 -13.20 -6.79
N ASP A 57 7.54 -14.09 -5.88
CA ASP A 57 6.22 -13.97 -5.24
C ASP A 57 6.27 -12.96 -4.08
N LEU A 58 5.85 -11.72 -4.34
CA LEU A 58 5.84 -10.63 -3.38
C LEU A 58 4.90 -10.85 -2.18
N ARG A 59 4.03 -11.87 -2.20
CA ARG A 59 3.16 -12.21 -1.07
C ARG A 59 3.90 -12.92 0.05
N SER A 60 4.93 -13.68 -0.31
CA SER A 60 5.69 -14.53 0.60
C SER A 60 7.14 -14.09 0.76
N ALA A 61 7.69 -13.36 -0.22
CA ALA A 61 9.06 -12.85 -0.19
C ALA A 61 9.30 -11.88 0.96
N LYS A 62 10.47 -12.00 1.62
CA LYS A 62 10.95 -10.98 2.56
C LYS A 62 11.77 -9.94 1.80
N PRO A 63 11.88 -8.68 2.28
CA PRO A 63 12.67 -7.66 1.60
C PRO A 63 14.13 -8.05 1.29
N LYS A 64 14.72 -8.91 2.13
CA LYS A 64 16.09 -9.43 1.93
C LYS A 64 16.22 -10.44 0.78
N ASP A 65 15.11 -11.02 0.33
CA ASP A 65 15.06 -12.02 -0.74
C ASP A 65 14.76 -11.35 -2.10
N ILE A 66 14.60 -10.03 -2.12
CA ILE A 66 14.30 -9.21 -3.30
C ILE A 66 15.53 -8.38 -3.66
N ASP A 67 15.84 -8.24 -4.94
CA ASP A 67 16.89 -7.33 -5.41
C ASP A 67 16.68 -5.91 -4.82
N PRO A 68 17.65 -5.38 -4.07
CA PRO A 68 17.52 -4.05 -3.48
C PRO A 68 17.30 -2.92 -4.50
N GLU A 69 17.66 -3.09 -5.79
CA GLU A 69 17.36 -2.09 -6.83
C GLU A 69 15.87 -2.01 -7.17
N VAL A 70 15.15 -3.11 -6.94
CA VAL A 70 13.73 -3.24 -7.26
C VAL A 70 12.86 -2.84 -6.07
N LEU A 71 13.38 -2.92 -4.83
CA LEU A 71 12.66 -2.56 -3.61
C LEU A 71 11.97 -1.18 -3.65
N PRO A 72 12.57 -0.09 -4.18
CA PRO A 72 11.90 1.21 -4.30
C PRO A 72 10.62 1.20 -5.15
N THR A 73 10.48 0.21 -6.04
CA THR A 73 9.32 0.07 -6.92
C THR A 73 8.20 -0.75 -6.28
N VAL A 74 8.54 -1.75 -5.46
CA VAL A 74 7.57 -2.75 -4.96
C VAL A 74 7.29 -2.65 -3.46
N ALA A 75 8.13 -1.95 -2.70
CA ALA A 75 8.06 -1.90 -1.25
C ALA A 75 7.80 -0.49 -0.71
N LYS A 76 7.27 -0.43 0.52
CA LYS A 76 7.13 0.83 1.26
C LYS A 76 8.45 1.14 1.96
N LEU A 77 9.17 2.15 1.45
CA LEU A 77 10.54 2.49 1.86
C LEU A 77 10.71 2.85 3.34
N HIS A 78 9.67 3.33 4.01
CA HIS A 78 9.73 3.74 5.40
C HIS A 78 9.67 2.56 6.39
N PHE A 79 9.40 1.34 5.93
CA PHE A 79 9.47 0.18 6.82
C PHE A 79 10.92 -0.16 7.16
N SER A 80 11.19 -0.38 8.44
CA SER A 80 12.53 -0.66 8.97
C SER A 80 13.19 -1.88 8.32
N ASN A 81 12.41 -2.92 8.00
CA ASN A 81 12.90 -4.13 7.33
C ASN A 81 13.35 -3.88 5.87
N VAL A 82 12.75 -2.92 5.16
CA VAL A 82 13.15 -2.50 3.82
C VAL A 82 14.37 -1.57 3.91
N ARG A 83 14.32 -0.61 4.84
CA ARG A 83 15.41 0.35 5.05
C ARG A 83 16.72 -0.34 5.41
N ALA A 84 16.67 -1.36 6.27
CA ALA A 84 17.85 -2.15 6.65
C ALA A 84 18.54 -2.77 5.43
N VAL A 85 17.78 -3.34 4.49
CA VAL A 85 18.33 -3.94 3.25
C VAL A 85 18.97 -2.89 2.35
N LEU A 86 18.31 -1.73 2.21
CA LEU A 86 18.84 -0.62 1.39
C LEU A 86 20.10 0.01 1.98
N ASP A 87 20.15 0.17 3.30
CA ASP A 87 21.32 0.74 3.98
C ASP A 87 22.51 -0.23 3.94
N SER A 88 22.28 -1.55 4.05
CA SER A 88 23.33 -2.57 3.83
C SER A 88 23.94 -2.49 2.43
N LYS A 89 23.11 -2.39 1.37
CA LYS A 89 23.62 -2.26 0.00
C LYS A 89 24.46 -0.99 -0.20
N LYS A 90 24.08 0.14 0.42
CA LYS A 90 24.84 1.39 0.33
C LYS A 90 26.24 1.25 0.93
N ILE A 91 26.37 0.53 2.04
CA ILE A 91 27.66 0.25 2.68
C ILE A 91 28.54 -0.58 1.75
N ASP A 92 27.99 -1.63 1.15
CA ASP A 92 28.72 -2.51 0.22
C ASP A 92 29.23 -1.73 -1.01
N SER A 93 28.43 -0.79 -1.53
CA SER A 93 28.82 0.07 -2.66
C SER A 93 29.83 1.17 -2.31
N ALA A 94 30.04 1.48 -1.02
CA ALA A 94 30.95 2.52 -0.56
C ALA A 94 32.33 1.97 -0.12
N THR A 95 32.49 0.64 -0.11
CA THR A 95 33.71 -0.05 0.36
C THR A 95 34.53 -0.64 -0.81
N LEU A 96 34.11 -0.38 -2.05
CA LEU A 96 34.79 -0.69 -3.31
C LEU A 96 35.21 0.61 -4.02
#